data_AF-A0A556C5I7-F1
#
_entry.id   AF-A0A556C5I7-F1
#
_cell.length_a   1.000
_cell.length_b   1.000
_cell.length_c   1.000
_cell.angle_alpha   90.00
_cell.angle_beta   90.00
_cell.angle_gamma   90.00
#
_symmetry.space_group_name_H-M   'P 1'
#
loop_
_entity.id
_entity.type
_entity.pdbx_description
1 polymer ?
#
loop_
_entity_poly.entity_id
_entity_poly.type
_entity_poly.pdbx_seq_one_letter_code
_entity_poly.pdbx_strand_id
1 'polypeptide(L)'
;MRLSEAGELLALIKAYDNRSFNEETSAAWYDLLGPYTLAEAKHAVKKHFYESTEYLVPAHVVRIIRTERKTRLAKVETIVPNRADMTDTATELATTKALTKAVASGALTPEQYEDYQRGETPWVDYKRGLLALRGAA
;
A
#
# COMPACT_ATOMS: atom_id res chain seq x y z
N MET A 1 0.25 -8.66 -1.68
CA MET A 1 1.64 -9.12 -1.73
C MET A 1 1.62 -10.52 -2.29
N ARG A 2 2.75 -11.03 -2.75
CA ARG A 2 2.93 -12.43 -3.17
C ARG A 2 3.29 -13.30 -1.96
N LEU A 3 3.18 -14.62 -2.08
CA LEU A 3 3.59 -15.54 -1.00
C LEU A 3 5.07 -15.38 -0.63
N SER A 4 5.94 -15.21 -1.62
CA SER A 4 7.37 -14.93 -1.38
C SER A 4 7.61 -13.64 -0.59
N GLU A 5 6.81 -12.60 -0.85
CA GLU A 5 6.85 -11.33 -0.12
C GLU A 5 6.36 -11.49 1.32
N ALA A 6 5.43 -12.42 1.59
CA ALA A 6 5.04 -12.76 2.96
C ALA A 6 6.20 -13.43 3.72
N GLY A 7 6.95 -14.34 3.07
CA GLY A 7 8.18 -14.90 3.64
C GLY A 7 9.24 -13.84 3.94
N GLU A 8 9.40 -12.85 3.05
CA GLU A 8 10.30 -11.70 3.27
C GLU A 8 9.87 -10.85 4.49
N LEU A 9 8.58 -10.63 4.67
CA LEU A 9 8.05 -9.94 5.84
C LEU A 9 8.35 -10.72 7.13
N LEU A 10 8.18 -12.05 7.10
CA LEU A 10 8.50 -12.91 8.24
C LEU A 10 10.00 -12.90 8.55
N ALA A 11 10.88 -12.86 7.55
CA ALA A 11 12.31 -12.69 7.76
C ALA A 11 12.63 -11.37 8.49
N LEU A 12 11.93 -10.27 8.16
CA LEU A 12 12.05 -9.00 8.88
C LEU A 12 11.61 -9.14 10.34
N ILE A 13 10.47 -9.79 10.60
CA ILE A 13 9.96 -10.00 11.96
C ILE A 13 10.95 -10.84 12.79
N LYS A 14 11.48 -11.92 12.20
CA LYS A 14 12.53 -12.74 12.82
C LYS A 14 13.75 -11.92 13.22
N ALA A 15 14.14 -10.94 12.41
CA ALA A 15 15.27 -10.07 12.76
C ALA A 15 15.00 -9.17 13.98
N TYR A 16 13.73 -8.86 14.30
CA TYR A 16 13.37 -8.05 15.47
C TYR A 16 13.29 -8.86 16.77
N ASP A 17 12.77 -10.09 16.73
CA ASP A 17 12.48 -10.85 17.96
C ASP A 17 12.96 -12.32 17.95
N ASN A 18 13.84 -12.65 17.01
CA ASN A 18 14.55 -13.92 16.91
C ASN A 18 13.65 -15.16 16.82
N ARG A 19 12.44 -15.03 16.28
CA ARG A 19 11.54 -16.17 16.11
C ARG A 19 11.84 -17.00 14.85
N SER A 20 11.37 -18.26 14.85
CA SER A 20 11.52 -19.18 13.71
C SER A 20 10.21 -19.33 12.93
N PHE A 21 10.33 -19.39 11.61
CA PHE A 21 9.21 -19.53 10.68
C PHE A 21 9.50 -20.65 9.68
N ASN A 22 8.44 -21.27 9.21
CA ASN A 22 8.45 -22.27 8.13
C ASN A 22 7.51 -21.85 7.00
N GLU A 23 7.39 -22.70 5.98
CA GLU A 23 6.55 -22.46 4.81
C GLU A 23 5.06 -22.34 5.20
N GLU A 24 4.61 -23.16 6.15
CA GLU A 24 3.24 -23.16 6.66
C GLU A 24 2.91 -21.83 7.34
N THR A 25 3.87 -21.25 8.08
CA THR A 25 3.68 -19.93 8.69
C THR A 25 3.59 -18.84 7.63
N SER A 26 4.39 -18.95 6.56
CA SER A 26 4.35 -18.00 5.44
C SER A 26 3.00 -18.05 4.72
N ALA A 27 2.46 -19.24 4.49
CA ALA A 27 1.13 -19.43 3.91
C ALA A 27 0.04 -18.82 4.80
N ALA A 28 0.04 -19.11 6.11
CA ALA A 28 -0.94 -18.58 7.04
C ALA A 28 -0.90 -17.04 7.15
N TRP A 29 0.30 -16.43 7.10
CA TRP A 29 0.43 -14.97 7.04
C TRP A 29 -0.03 -14.41 5.71
N TYR A 30 0.28 -15.09 4.60
CA TYR A 30 -0.16 -14.70 3.27
C TYR A 30 -1.69 -14.70 3.13
N ASP A 31 -2.39 -15.66 3.72
CA ASP A 31 -3.86 -15.72 3.66
C ASP A 31 -4.52 -14.44 4.19
N LEU A 32 -3.91 -13.79 5.19
CA LEU A 32 -4.40 -12.55 5.78
C LEU A 32 -3.83 -11.29 5.09
N LEU A 33 -2.59 -11.37 4.60
CA LEU A 33 -1.84 -10.21 4.11
C LEU A 33 -1.78 -10.08 2.59
N GLY A 34 -2.19 -11.11 1.84
CA GLY A 34 -2.24 -11.15 0.37
C GLY A 34 -2.86 -9.90 -0.27
N PRO A 35 -3.93 -9.31 0.28
CA PRO A 35 -4.51 -8.07 -0.26
C PRO A 35 -3.67 -6.79 -0.11
N TYR A 36 -2.64 -6.78 0.73
CA TYR A 36 -1.82 -5.60 1.04
C TYR A 36 -0.45 -5.64 0.38
N THR A 37 0.21 -4.50 0.17
CA THR A 37 1.57 -4.48 -0.40
C THR A 37 2.62 -4.86 0.65
N LEU A 38 3.79 -5.34 0.21
CA LEU A 38 4.92 -5.60 1.10
C LEU A 38 5.37 -4.33 1.84
N ALA A 39 5.36 -3.18 1.16
CA ALA A 39 5.73 -1.90 1.75
C ALA A 39 4.81 -1.52 2.92
N GLU A 40 3.49 -1.65 2.74
CA GLU A 40 2.51 -1.44 3.82
C GLU A 40 2.76 -2.37 5.01
N ALA A 41 3.02 -3.65 4.74
CA ALA A 41 3.24 -4.64 5.79
C ALA A 41 4.55 -4.40 6.55
N LYS A 42 5.66 -4.09 5.86
CA LYS A 42 6.93 -3.74 6.50
C LYS A 42 6.79 -2.49 7.37
N HIS A 43 6.08 -1.47 6.88
CA HIS A 43 5.80 -0.27 7.67
C HIS A 43 5.01 -0.61 8.94
N ALA A 44 3.96 -1.42 8.82
CA ALA A 44 3.14 -1.83 9.96
C ALA A 44 3.92 -2.65 11.00
N VAL A 45 4.80 -3.56 10.56
CA VAL A 45 5.71 -4.31 11.45
C VAL A 45 6.63 -3.36 12.22
N LYS A 46 7.30 -2.45 11.52
CA LYS A 46 8.20 -1.46 12.14
C LYS A 46 7.47 -0.59 13.16
N LYS A 47 6.27 -0.12 12.80
CA LYS A 47 5.43 0.68 13.68
C LYS A 47 5.04 -0.09 14.94
N HIS A 48 4.63 -1.36 14.81
CA HIS A 48 4.32 -2.19 15.98
C HIS A 48 5.51 -2.33 16.91
N PHE A 49 6.70 -2.69 16.41
CA PHE A 49 7.90 -2.84 17.25
C PHE A 49 8.41 -1.52 17.83
N TYR A 50 8.04 -0.38 17.24
CA TYR A 50 8.34 0.94 17.80
C TYR A 50 7.37 1.34 18.92
N GLU A 51 6.09 1.02 18.77
CA GLU A 51 5.01 1.50 19.66
C GLU A 51 4.58 0.48 20.72
N SER A 52 4.92 -0.79 20.56
CA SER A 52 4.43 -1.89 21.39
C SER A 52 5.48 -2.97 21.62
N THR A 53 5.43 -3.56 22.81
CA THR A 53 6.23 -4.73 23.19
C THR A 53 5.44 -6.04 23.11
N GLU A 54 4.16 -5.99 22.70
CA GLU A 54 3.32 -7.18 22.57
C GLU A 54 3.83 -8.11 21.48
N TYR A 55 3.62 -9.42 21.67
CA TYR A 55 3.95 -10.41 20.64
C TYR A 55 3.18 -10.12 19.34
N LEU A 56 3.93 -9.82 18.27
CA LEU A 56 3.35 -9.46 16.99
C LEU A 56 2.66 -10.66 16.33
N VAL A 57 1.40 -10.48 15.95
CA VAL A 57 0.58 -11.42 15.17
C VAL A 57 0.04 -10.76 13.89
N PRO A 58 -0.42 -11.51 12.87
CA PRO A 58 -0.90 -10.92 11.61
C PRO A 58 -2.01 -9.87 11.79
N ALA A 59 -2.90 -10.07 12.76
CA ALA A 59 -4.00 -9.16 13.03
C ALA A 59 -3.52 -7.74 13.40
N HIS A 60 -2.38 -7.61 14.08
CA HIS A 60 -1.78 -6.32 14.40
C HIS A 60 -1.35 -5.59 13.13
N VAL A 61 -0.69 -6.30 12.21
CA VAL A 61 -0.26 -5.77 10.90
C VAL A 61 -1.47 -5.29 10.10
N VAL A 62 -2.52 -6.10 9.97
CA VAL A 62 -3.76 -5.73 9.27
C VAL A 62 -4.40 -4.49 9.89
N ARG A 63 -4.52 -4.43 11.22
CA ARG A 63 -5.07 -3.29 11.94
C ARG A 63 -4.31 -2.01 11.63
N ILE A 64 -2.99 -2.04 11.73
CA ILE A 64 -2.14 -0.88 11.45
C ILE A 64 -2.30 -0.44 10.00
N ILE A 65 -2.22 -1.36 9.03
CA ILE A 65 -2.37 -1.01 7.60
C ILE A 65 -3.73 -0.34 7.34
N ARG A 66 -4.82 -0.86 7.91
CA ARG A 66 -6.16 -0.28 7.73
C ARG A 66 -6.25 1.14 8.31
N THR A 67 -5.68 1.37 9.49
CA THR A 67 -5.60 2.70 10.11
C THR A 67 -4.80 3.67 9.23
N GLU A 68 -3.66 3.22 8.71
CA GLU A 68 -2.80 4.02 7.83
C GLU A 68 -3.47 4.33 6.49
N ARG A 69 -4.19 3.36 5.90
CA ARG A 69 -5.01 3.58 4.69
C ARG A 69 -6.07 4.65 4.91
N LYS A 70 -6.81 4.55 6.02
CA LYS A 70 -7.84 5.54 6.38
C LYS A 70 -7.23 6.93 6.56
N THR A 71 -6.07 7.01 7.22
CA THR A 71 -5.36 8.27 7.46
C THR A 71 -4.91 8.91 6.14
N ARG A 72 -4.37 8.13 5.19
CA ARG A 72 -3.99 8.65 3.87
C ARG A 72 -5.19 9.11 3.05
N LEU A 73 -6.28 8.34 3.04
CA LEU A 73 -7.51 8.72 2.33
C LEU A 73 -8.12 10.00 2.90
N ALA A 74 -8.11 10.17 4.23
CA ALA A 74 -8.64 11.36 4.88
C ALA A 74 -7.90 12.65 4.48
N LYS A 75 -6.62 12.57 4.07
CA LYS A 75 -5.84 13.72 3.59
C LYS A 75 -6.23 14.21 2.20
N VAL A 76 -6.93 13.37 1.42
CA VAL A 76 -7.31 13.67 0.03
C VAL A 76 -8.80 14.03 -0.08
N GLU A 77 -9.56 13.92 1.01
CA GLU A 77 -11.01 14.15 1.11
C GLU A 77 -11.85 13.33 0.12
N THR A 78 -11.91 13.75 -1.14
CA THR A 78 -12.69 13.13 -2.22
C THR A 78 -11.79 12.80 -3.39
N ILE A 79 -11.71 11.52 -3.74
CA ILE A 79 -10.89 11.05 -4.86
C ILE A 79 -11.72 11.13 -6.14
N VAL A 80 -11.36 12.09 -6.99
CA VAL A 80 -11.88 12.24 -8.34
C VAL A 80 -10.75 12.05 -9.38
N PRO A 81 -11.04 11.45 -10.55
CA PRO A 81 -10.13 11.50 -11.70
C PRO A 81 -9.93 12.95 -12.17
N ASN A 82 -8.79 13.23 -12.80
CA ASN A 82 -8.60 14.50 -13.50
C ASN A 82 -9.42 14.53 -14.80
N ARG A 83 -9.51 15.71 -15.43
CA ARG A 83 -10.32 15.89 -16.64
C ARG A 83 -9.92 14.97 -17.80
N ALA A 84 -8.63 14.63 -17.93
CA ALA A 84 -8.13 13.80 -19.01
C ALA A 84 -8.65 12.35 -18.93
N ASP A 85 -9.03 11.89 -17.73
CA ASP A 85 -9.62 10.57 -17.49
C ASP A 85 -11.16 10.59 -17.44
N MET A 86 -11.80 11.76 -17.60
CA MET A 86 -13.27 11.94 -17.59
C MET A 86 -13.87 11.84 -19.00
N THR A 87 -13.48 10.81 -19.76
CA THR A 87 -13.97 10.59 -21.12
C THR A 87 -15.31 9.86 -21.17
N ASP A 88 -15.51 8.93 -20.25
CA ASP A 88 -16.71 8.11 -20.12
C ASP A 88 -16.82 7.54 -18.70
N THR A 89 -18.02 7.12 -18.30
CA THR A 89 -18.32 6.64 -16.95
C THR A 89 -17.52 5.39 -16.56
N ALA A 90 -17.18 4.52 -17.50
CA ALA A 90 -16.43 3.30 -17.19
C ALA A 90 -14.96 3.63 -16.88
N THR A 91 -14.36 4.52 -17.68
CA THR A 91 -13.01 5.04 -17.46
C THR A 91 -12.93 5.82 -16.15
N GLU A 92 -13.89 6.69 -15.87
CA GLU A 92 -13.98 7.44 -14.61
C GLU A 92 -14.01 6.50 -13.40
N LEU A 93 -14.88 5.49 -13.42
CA LEU A 93 -15.00 4.53 -12.32
C LEU A 93 -13.71 3.71 -12.13
N ALA A 94 -13.08 3.27 -13.23
CA ALA A 94 -11.83 2.52 -13.19
C ALA A 94 -10.68 3.36 -12.61
N THR A 95 -10.54 4.60 -13.06
CA THR A 95 -9.52 5.54 -12.58
C THR A 95 -9.76 5.92 -11.13
N THR A 96 -11.01 6.18 -10.72
CA THR A 96 -11.37 6.45 -9.32
C THR A 96 -10.95 5.29 -8.40
N LYS A 97 -11.25 4.04 -8.79
CA LYS A 97 -10.84 2.85 -8.03
C LYS A 97 -9.31 2.72 -7.98
N ALA A 98 -8.62 2.99 -9.09
CA ALA A 98 -7.17 2.89 -9.17
C ALA A 98 -6.48 3.95 -8.30
N LEU A 99 -6.94 5.21 -8.34
CA LEU A 99 -6.47 6.31 -7.51
C LEU A 99 -6.72 6.02 -6.03
N THR A 100 -7.93 5.57 -5.68
CA THR A 100 -8.26 5.18 -4.31
C THR A 100 -7.31 4.12 -3.77
N LYS A 101 -7.03 3.08 -4.56
CA LYS A 101 -6.06 2.05 -4.20
C LYS A 101 -4.64 2.60 -4.08
N ALA A 102 -4.23 3.51 -4.97
CA ALA A 102 -2.89 4.08 -4.96
C ALA A 102 -2.65 4.99 -3.74
N VAL A 103 -3.59 5.89 -3.43
CA VAL A 103 -3.57 6.74 -2.22
C VAL A 103 -3.62 5.86 -0.97
N ALA A 104 -4.57 4.92 -0.90
CA ALA A 104 -4.70 4.03 0.25
C ALA A 104 -3.40 3.25 0.49
N SER A 105 -2.77 2.68 -0.54
CA SER A 105 -1.52 1.93 -0.36
C SER A 105 -0.27 2.79 -0.11
N GLY A 106 -0.37 4.13 -0.25
CA GLY A 106 0.78 5.03 -0.24
C GLY A 106 1.64 4.93 -1.51
N ALA A 107 1.15 4.25 -2.55
CA ALA A 107 1.77 4.26 -3.87
C ALA A 107 1.66 5.64 -4.55
N LEU A 108 0.65 6.42 -4.18
CA LEU A 108 0.48 7.82 -4.55
C LEU A 108 0.43 8.67 -3.28
N THR A 109 1.30 9.66 -3.14
CA THR A 109 1.24 10.61 -2.02
C THR A 109 0.20 11.70 -2.28
N PRO A 110 -0.28 12.43 -1.25
CA PRO A 110 -1.17 13.58 -1.45
C PRO A 110 -0.60 14.62 -2.42
N GLU A 111 0.69 14.91 -2.33
CA GLU A 111 1.37 15.90 -3.19
C GLU A 111 1.40 15.43 -4.65
N GLN A 112 1.63 14.13 -4.88
CA GLN A 112 1.56 13.54 -6.22
C GLN A 112 0.12 13.47 -6.74
N TYR A 113 -0.86 13.28 -5.86
CA TYR A 113 -2.27 13.37 -6.26
C TYR A 113 -2.62 14.80 -6.70
N GLU A 114 -2.20 15.83 -5.95
CA GLU A 114 -2.39 17.23 -6.33
C GLU A 114 -1.67 17.60 -7.63
N ASP A 115 -0.48 17.05 -7.86
CA ASP A 115 0.26 17.20 -9.12
C ASP A 115 -0.51 16.55 -10.30
N TYR A 116 -0.99 15.32 -10.13
CA TYR A 116 -1.87 14.64 -11.10
C TYR A 116 -3.16 15.43 -11.39
N GLN A 117 -3.78 16.04 -10.37
CA GLN A 117 -4.99 16.86 -10.54
C GLN A 117 -4.73 18.15 -11.33
N ARG A 118 -3.56 18.76 -11.16
CA ARG A 118 -3.15 19.98 -11.88
C ARG A 118 -2.71 19.71 -13.31
N GLY A 119 -2.23 18.50 -13.59
CA GLY A 119 -1.81 18.09 -14.91
C GLY A 119 -2.96 17.72 -15.85
N GLU A 120 -2.63 17.63 -17.14
CA GLU A 120 -3.51 17.10 -18.19
C GLU A 120 -3.14 15.66 -18.58
N THR A 121 -2.25 15.02 -17.82
CA THR A 121 -1.77 13.67 -18.09
C THR A 121 -2.79 12.65 -17.58
N PRO A 122 -3.28 11.72 -18.42
CA PRO A 122 -4.11 10.61 -17.97
C PRO A 122 -3.42 9.77 -16.90
N TRP A 123 -4.18 9.20 -15.99
CA TRP A 123 -3.67 8.45 -14.83
C TRP A 123 -2.71 7.32 -15.24
N VAL A 124 -2.99 6.65 -16.37
CA VAL A 124 -2.15 5.55 -16.88
C VAL A 124 -0.72 6.00 -17.15
N ASP A 125 -0.55 7.18 -17.76
CA ASP A 125 0.76 7.72 -18.12
C ASP A 125 1.43 8.35 -16.90
N TYR A 126 0.67 9.06 -16.07
CA TYR A 126 1.18 9.62 -14.81
C TYR A 126 1.76 8.52 -13.91
N LYS A 127 1.00 7.44 -13.73
CA LYS A 127 1.43 6.27 -12.96
C LYS A 127 2.68 5.60 -13.55
N ARG A 128 2.80 5.54 -14.88
CA ARG A 128 4.00 5.00 -15.55
C ARG A 128 5.23 5.85 -15.22
N GLY A 129 5.09 7.18 -15.26
CA GLY A 129 6.15 8.12 -14.86
C GLY A 129 6.60 7.91 -13.41
N LEU A 130 5.64 7.78 -12.48
CA LEU A 130 5.95 7.50 -11.07
C LEU A 130 6.73 6.19 -10.88
N LEU A 131 6.35 5.14 -11.61
CA LEU A 131 7.04 3.84 -11.54
C LEU A 131 8.45 3.92 -12.12
N ALA A 132 8.65 4.68 -13.20
CA ALA A 132 9.97 4.88 -13.80
C ALA A 132 10.93 5.58 -12.81
N LEU A 133 10.45 6.61 -12.10
CA LEU A 133 11.24 7.30 -11.07
C LEU A 133 11.62 6.37 -9.89
N ARG A 134 10.72 5.48 -9.48
CA ARG A 134 10.98 4.51 -8.40
C ARG A 134 11.91 3.36 -8.80
N GLY A 135 12.00 3.02 -10.08
CA GLY A 135 12.91 1.97 -10.58
C GLY A 135 14.32 2.48 -10.89
N ALA A 136 14.53 3.79 -10.91
CA ALA A 136 15.83 4.43 -11.14
C ALA A 136 16.61 4.75 -9.85
N ALA A 137 16.02 4.49 -8.69
CA ALA A 137 16.60 4.69 -7.35
C ALA A 137 16.86 3.34 -6.66
#